data_AF-A0A1R0MU41-F1
#
_entry.id   AF-A0A1R0MU41-F1
#
_cell.length_a   1.000
_cell.length_b   1.000
_cell.length_c   1.000
_cell.angle_alpha   90.00
_cell.angle_beta   90.00
_cell.angle_gamma   90.00
#
_symmetry.space_group_name_H-M   'P 1'
#
loop_
_entity.id
_entity.type
_entity.pdbx_description
1 polymer ?
#
loop_
_entity_poly.entity_id
_entity_poly.type
_entity_poly.pdbx_seq_one_letter_code
_entity_poly.pdbx_strand_id
1 'polypeptide(L)'
;MNKADGNNMAKILPSPCIGVCRLDDSGQVCVGCRRTLDEIAGWSRYGEEQKQQVWRRLLALPLPVQAKTCPQCGSGFACGAGGEAGGCWCADLPLELSPSEADSDCLCPVCLQQRLR
;
A
#
# COMPACT_ATOMS: atom_id res chain seq x y z
N MET A 1 2.34 44.41 -26.07
CA MET A 1 1.89 43.19 -26.77
C MET A 1 1.42 42.18 -25.73
N ASN A 2 0.15 41.76 -25.85
CA ASN A 2 -0.51 40.57 -25.29
C ASN A 2 0.46 39.36 -25.13
N LYS A 3 0.36 38.42 -24.18
CA LYS A 3 -0.71 37.99 -23.26
C LYS A 3 -0.02 37.07 -22.21
N ALA A 4 -0.69 36.88 -21.08
CA ALA A 4 -0.31 35.95 -20.02
C ALA A 4 -0.33 34.48 -20.48
N ASP A 5 0.66 33.69 -20.05
CA ASP A 5 0.58 32.24 -20.02
C ASP A 5 0.75 31.76 -18.58
N GLY A 6 -0.33 31.93 -17.81
CA GLY A 6 -0.56 31.11 -16.64
C GLY A 6 -1.05 29.72 -17.05
N ASN A 7 -0.65 28.71 -16.27
CA ASN A 7 -1.26 27.38 -16.13
C ASN A 7 -0.98 26.32 -17.22
N ASN A 8 -0.02 25.41 -16.96
CA ASN A 8 -0.23 23.98 -17.14
C ASN A 8 0.80 23.15 -16.35
N MET A 9 0.64 23.05 -15.03
CA MET A 9 1.28 21.99 -14.26
C MET A 9 0.59 20.68 -14.65
N ALA A 10 1.02 20.05 -15.74
CA ALA A 10 0.67 18.67 -16.05
C ALA A 10 0.91 17.86 -14.78
N LYS A 11 -0.15 17.27 -14.21
CA LYS A 11 -0.07 16.66 -12.88
C LYS A 11 0.76 15.39 -13.05
N ILE A 12 2.06 15.48 -12.79
CA ILE A 12 2.96 14.33 -12.90
C ILE A 12 2.54 13.32 -11.84
N LEU A 13 1.78 12.30 -12.25
CA LEU A 13 1.40 11.22 -11.36
C LEU A 13 2.62 10.33 -11.12
N PRO A 14 3.00 10.11 -9.85
CA PRO A 14 4.14 9.27 -9.51
C PRO A 14 3.87 7.83 -9.92
N SER A 15 4.95 7.10 -10.20
CA SER A 15 4.89 5.67 -10.44
C SER A 15 4.49 4.94 -9.15
N PRO A 16 3.55 3.98 -9.18
CA PRO A 16 3.18 3.17 -8.02
C PRO A 16 4.24 2.09 -7.70
N CYS A 17 5.43 2.16 -8.28
CA CYS A 17 6.50 1.19 -8.06
C CYS A 17 7.10 1.33 -6.66
N ILE A 18 7.24 0.21 -5.95
CA ILE A 18 7.84 0.14 -4.60
C ILE A 18 9.26 -0.46 -4.60
N GLY A 19 9.90 -0.58 -5.77
CA GLY A 19 11.24 -1.16 -5.91
C GLY A 19 11.31 -2.70 -5.85
N VAL A 20 10.17 -3.39 -5.74
CA VAL A 20 10.09 -4.85 -5.80
C VAL A 20 9.80 -5.30 -7.24
N CYS A 21 10.79 -5.92 -7.90
CA CYS A 21 10.63 -6.46 -9.25
C CYS A 21 10.42 -7.98 -9.21
N ARG A 22 9.19 -8.39 -8.88
CA ARG A 22 8.76 -9.79 -8.92
C ARG A 22 7.36 -9.86 -9.53
N LEU A 23 7.17 -10.76 -10.47
CA LEU A 23 5.86 -11.07 -11.07
C LEU A 23 5.21 -12.23 -10.31
N ASP A 24 3.89 -12.35 -10.43
CA ASP A 24 3.13 -13.51 -9.97
C ASP A 24 3.51 -14.77 -10.75
N ASP A 25 2.96 -15.91 -10.34
CA ASP A 25 3.27 -17.21 -10.97
C ASP A 25 2.87 -17.25 -12.46
N SER A 26 1.91 -16.42 -12.87
CA SER A 26 1.50 -16.26 -14.27
C SER A 26 2.42 -15.34 -15.08
N GLY A 27 3.32 -14.62 -14.43
CA GLY A 27 4.21 -13.66 -15.09
C GLY A 27 3.50 -12.41 -15.64
N GLN A 28 2.30 -12.09 -15.16
CA GLN A 28 1.46 -11.02 -15.71
C GLN A 28 1.36 -9.80 -14.81
N VAL A 29 1.42 -9.99 -13.49
CA VAL A 29 1.19 -8.94 -12.50
C VAL A 29 2.36 -8.86 -11.54
N CYS A 30 2.87 -7.66 -11.28
CA CYS A 30 3.89 -7.46 -10.27
C CYS A 30 3.31 -7.64 -8.86
N VAL A 31 3.87 -8.55 -8.05
CA VAL A 31 3.38 -8.80 -6.68
C VAL A 31 3.65 -7.64 -5.72
N GLY A 32 4.58 -6.74 -6.06
CA GLY A 32 4.90 -5.54 -5.29
C GLY A 32 3.94 -4.39 -5.57
N CYS A 33 3.98 -3.86 -6.81
CA CYS A 33 3.18 -2.69 -7.18
C CYS A 33 1.79 -3.02 -7.75
N ARG A 34 1.47 -4.29 -7.94
CA ARG A 34 0.19 -4.80 -8.47
C ARG A 34 -0.21 -4.28 -9.84
N ARG A 35 0.74 -3.73 -10.59
CA ARG A 35 0.60 -3.38 -12.00
C ARG A 35 0.80 -4.58 -12.91
N THR A 36 0.13 -4.58 -14.06
CA THR A 36 0.39 -5.55 -15.11
C THR A 36 1.72 -5.26 -15.81
N LEU A 37 2.27 -6.25 -16.51
CA LEU A 37 3.50 -6.08 -17.28
C LEU A 37 3.37 -4.97 -18.34
N ASP A 38 2.22 -4.89 -19.04
CA ASP A 38 1.93 -3.82 -19.99
C ASP A 38 1.90 -2.43 -19.36
N GLU A 39 1.27 -2.28 -18.20
CA GLU A 39 1.25 -1.02 -17.45
C GLU A 39 2.65 -0.60 -17.01
N ILE A 40 3.50 -1.56 -16.64
CA ILE A 40 4.90 -1.32 -16.24
C ILE A 40 5.72 -0.86 -17.46
N ALA A 41 5.66 -1.60 -18.56
CA ALA A 41 6.40 -1.30 -19.78
C ALA A 41 5.96 0.01 -20.45
N GLY A 42 4.66 0.32 -20.39
CA GLY A 42 4.05 1.50 -21.00
C GLY A 42 4.12 2.78 -20.16
N TRP A 43 4.48 2.71 -18.88
CA TRP A 43 4.28 3.81 -17.92
C TRP A 43 4.86 5.16 -18.36
N SER A 44 6.07 5.16 -18.92
CA SER A 44 6.73 6.39 -19.39
C SER A 44 6.01 7.06 -20.57
N ARG A 45 5.22 6.29 -21.32
CA ARG A 45 4.46 6.73 -22.49
C ARG A 45 3.00 7.06 -22.18
N TYR A 46 2.51 6.68 -21.00
CA TYR A 46 1.12 6.92 -20.62
C TYR A 46 0.83 8.41 -20.40
N GLY A 47 -0.29 8.85 -20.97
CA GLY A 47 -0.89 10.16 -20.68
C GLY A 47 -1.47 10.23 -19.27
N GLU A 48 -1.90 11.43 -18.85
CA GLU A 48 -2.44 11.65 -17.51
C GLU A 48 -3.66 10.76 -17.22
N GLU A 49 -4.60 10.67 -18.15
CA GLU A 49 -5.82 9.87 -17.99
C GLU A 49 -5.52 8.37 -17.81
N GLN A 50 -4.58 7.82 -18.58
CA GLN A 50 -4.14 6.43 -18.46
C GLN A 50 -3.49 6.17 -17.10
N LYS A 51 -2.62 7.07 -16.64
CA LYS A 51 -1.99 6.97 -15.31
C LYS A 51 -3.04 7.06 -14.20
N GLN A 52 -4.03 7.95 -14.34
CA GLN A 52 -5.16 8.04 -13.41
C GLN A 52 -5.99 6.77 -13.40
N GLN A 53 -6.21 6.13 -14.54
CA GLN A 53 -6.94 4.86 -14.63
C GLN A 53 -6.19 3.73 -13.90
N VAL A 54 -4.87 3.64 -14.07
CA VAL A 54 -4.02 2.68 -13.32
C VAL A 54 -4.14 2.95 -11.82
N TRP A 55 -4.00 4.21 -11.37
CA TRP A 55 -4.14 4.55 -9.95
C TRP A 55 -5.52 4.23 -9.39
N ARG A 56 -6.60 4.57 -10.12
CA ARG A 56 -7.97 4.23 -9.73
C ARG A 56 -8.15 2.71 -9.57
N ARG A 57 -7.63 1.92 -10.51
CA ARG A 57 -7.63 0.46 -10.43
C ARG A 57 -6.89 -0.01 -9.18
N LEU A 58 -5.66 0.47 -8.96
CA LEU A 58 -4.81 0.04 -7.84
C LEU A 58 -5.41 0.38 -6.47
N LEU A 59 -6.04 1.55 -6.33
CA LEU A 59 -6.69 1.99 -5.10
C LEU A 59 -8.00 1.24 -4.81
N ALA A 60 -8.65 0.71 -5.85
CA ALA A 60 -9.84 -0.14 -5.68
C ALA A 60 -9.50 -1.59 -5.30
N LEU A 61 -8.22 -2.00 -5.38
CA LEU A 61 -7.81 -3.33 -4.95
C LEU A 61 -7.81 -3.44 -3.41
N PRO A 62 -8.23 -4.58 -2.85
CA PRO A 62 -8.19 -4.80 -1.41
C PRO A 62 -6.77 -4.59 -0.86
N LEU A 63 -6.65 -4.00 0.33
CA LEU A 63 -5.36 -3.83 0.97
C LEU A 63 -4.71 -5.20 1.20
N PRO A 64 -3.37 -5.30 1.06
CA PRO A 64 -2.69 -6.56 1.26
C PRO A 64 -2.82 -7.00 2.71
N VAL A 65 -3.51 -8.11 2.93
CA VAL A 65 -3.54 -8.80 4.21
C VAL A 65 -2.31 -9.69 4.32
N GLN A 66 -1.51 -9.47 5.35
CA GLN A 66 -0.36 -10.31 5.66
C GLN A 66 -0.74 -11.28 6.77
N ALA A 67 -0.64 -12.58 6.52
CA ALA A 67 -0.68 -13.58 7.58
C ALA A 67 0.57 -13.42 8.46
N LYS A 68 0.36 -13.31 9.77
CA LYS A 68 1.37 -13.15 10.81
C LYS A 68 1.10 -14.14 11.92
N THR A 69 2.13 -14.44 12.70
CA THR A 69 2.02 -15.26 13.91
C THR A 69 2.35 -14.39 15.10
N CYS A 70 1.52 -14.43 16.14
CA CYS A 70 1.73 -13.65 17.34
C CYS A 70 2.91 -14.24 18.15
N PRO A 71 3.98 -13.48 18.44
CA PRO A 71 5.10 -14.00 19.22
C PRO A 71 4.72 -14.26 20.69
N GLN A 72 3.65 -13.63 21.21
CA GLN A 72 3.22 -13.80 22.60
C GLN A 72 2.41 -15.07 22.86
N CYS A 73 1.55 -15.49 21.92
CA CYS A 73 0.63 -16.61 22.13
C CYS A 73 0.70 -17.70 21.04
N GLY A 74 1.44 -17.47 19.96
CA GLY A 74 1.58 -18.42 18.85
C GLY A 74 0.39 -18.45 17.87
N SER A 75 -0.69 -17.70 18.11
CA SER A 75 -1.85 -17.68 17.21
C SER A 75 -1.53 -16.99 15.87
N GLY A 76 -2.00 -17.58 14.78
CA GLY A 76 -2.03 -16.94 13.46
C GLY A 76 -3.09 -15.84 13.41
N PHE A 77 -2.77 -14.72 12.78
CA PHE A 77 -3.68 -13.60 12.56
C PHE A 77 -3.33 -12.86 11.26
N ALA A 78 -4.23 -12.02 10.74
CA ALA A 78 -3.95 -11.19 9.57
C ALA A 78 -3.68 -9.74 10.01
N CYS A 79 -2.51 -9.18 9.65
CA CYS A 79 -2.35 -7.72 9.61
C CYS A 79 -2.95 -7.20 8.31
N GLY A 80 -3.66 -6.08 8.38
CA GLY A 80 -4.23 -5.40 7.22
C GLY A 80 -5.71 -5.70 7.03
N ALA A 81 -6.29 -6.51 7.93
CA ALA A 81 -7.73 -6.72 8.04
C ALA A 81 -8.18 -6.46 9.48
N GLY A 82 -9.30 -5.76 9.62
CA GLY A 82 -10.04 -5.66 10.88
C GLY A 82 -9.93 -4.34 11.63
N GLY A 83 -9.11 -3.38 11.19
CA GLY A 83 -9.18 -2.02 11.73
C GLY A 83 -10.48 -1.30 11.37
N GLU A 84 -10.85 -0.25 12.07
CA GLU A 84 -12.11 0.49 11.85
C GLU A 84 -12.21 1.05 10.42
N ALA A 85 -11.07 1.42 9.84
CA ALA A 85 -10.94 1.85 8.44
C ALA A 85 -10.65 0.70 7.45
N GLY A 86 -10.75 -0.56 7.87
CA GLY A 86 -10.40 -1.73 7.07
C GLY A 86 -8.89 -1.97 6.93
N GLY A 87 -8.07 -1.39 7.82
CA GLY A 87 -6.61 -1.53 7.86
C GLY A 87 -6.10 -2.57 8.86
N CYS A 88 -4.80 -2.53 9.22
CA CYS A 88 -4.30 -3.27 10.37
C CYS A 88 -4.92 -2.66 11.63
N TRP A 89 -5.50 -3.48 12.51
CA TRP A 89 -6.03 -3.03 13.82
C TRP A 89 -4.95 -2.38 14.72
N CYS A 90 -3.66 -2.56 14.43
CA CYS A 90 -2.58 -1.82 15.10
C CYS A 90 -2.44 -0.36 14.65
N ALA A 91 -2.98 0.00 13.48
CA ALA A 91 -2.96 1.36 12.94
C ALA A 91 -4.06 2.25 13.55
N ASP A 92 -5.02 1.65 14.27
CA ASP A 92 -6.06 2.37 15.00
C ASP A 92 -5.62 2.77 16.43
N LEU A 93 -4.39 2.39 16.82
CA LEU A 93 -3.81 2.86 18.08
C LEU A 93 -3.34 4.32 17.95
N PRO A 94 -3.49 5.14 19.01
CA PRO A 94 -3.02 6.51 19.00
C PRO A 94 -1.52 6.59 18.69
N LEU A 95 -1.19 7.49 17.76
CA LEU A 95 0.12 7.72 17.13
C LEU A 95 1.27 8.09 18.08
N GLU A 96 1.06 8.09 19.40
CA GLU A 96 2.12 8.34 20.40
C GLU A 96 3.10 7.16 20.55
N LEU A 97 2.75 5.99 20.03
CA LEU A 97 3.68 4.87 19.87
C LEU A 97 4.44 5.06 18.57
N SER A 98 5.51 5.86 18.61
CA SER A 98 6.52 5.90 17.56
C SER A 98 7.22 4.53 17.53
N PRO A 99 7.05 3.67 16.51
CA PRO A 99 7.93 2.52 16.38
C PRO A 99 9.29 3.06 15.94
N SER A 100 10.25 3.09 16.86
CA SER A 100 11.65 3.18 16.47
C SER A 100 11.91 2.03 15.51
N GLU A 101 12.31 2.41 14.30
CA GLU A 101 12.50 1.58 13.11
C GLU A 101 13.13 0.22 13.43
N ALA A 102 12.51 -0.84 12.91
CA ALA A 102 13.03 -2.22 12.84
C ALA A 102 13.08 -3.03 14.14
N ASP A 103 11.91 -3.37 14.71
CA ASP A 103 11.55 -4.73 15.23
C ASP A 103 10.16 -4.69 15.90
N SER A 104 9.12 -4.26 15.18
CA SER A 104 7.76 -4.26 15.75
C SER A 104 7.18 -5.67 15.73
N ASP A 105 7.39 -6.42 16.81
CA ASP A 105 6.71 -7.69 17.10
C ASP A 105 5.19 -7.51 16.97
N CYS A 106 4.64 -7.91 15.82
CA CYS A 106 3.21 -7.80 15.55
C CYS A 106 2.47 -8.78 16.47
N LEU A 107 1.87 -8.30 17.55
CA LEU A 107 0.99 -9.08 18.42
C LEU A 107 -0.35 -9.35 17.75
N CYS A 108 -1.14 -10.36 18.14
CA CYS A 108 -2.51 -10.49 17.66
C CYS A 108 -3.44 -9.47 18.38
N PRO A 109 -4.68 -9.22 17.88
CA PRO A 109 -5.61 -8.26 18.48
C PRO A 109 -5.84 -8.46 19.99
N VAL A 110 -5.96 -9.73 20.41
CA VAL A 110 -6.18 -10.10 21.81
C VAL A 110 -4.97 -9.75 22.67
N CYS A 111 -3.77 -10.14 22.25
CA CYS A 111 -2.54 -9.91 23.00
C CYS A 111 -2.17 -8.43 23.09
N LEU A 112 -2.37 -7.66 22.02
CA LEU A 112 -2.10 -6.21 22.09
C LEU A 112 -3.14 -5.51 22.98
N GLN A 113 -4.43 -5.85 22.88
CA GLN A 113 -5.44 -5.24 23.77
C GLN A 113 -5.15 -5.50 25.25
N GLN A 114 -4.57 -6.66 25.58
CA GLN A 114 -4.10 -6.95 26.95
C GLN A 114 -2.92 -6.07 27.37
N ARG A 115 -2.05 -5.68 26.43
CA ARG A 115 -0.86 -4.86 26.68
C ARG A 115 -1.16 -3.36 26.80
N LEU A 116 -2.24 -2.88 26.17
CA LEU A 116 -2.68 -1.49 26.23
C LEU A 116 -3.55 -1.17 27.46
N ARG A 117 -3.83 -2.16 28.30
CA ARG A 117 -4.58 -2.01 29.55
C ARG A 117 -3.66 -1.66 30.72
#